data_AF-A0A2P2NL68-F1
#
_entry.id   AF-A0A2P2NL68-F1
#
_cell.length_a   1.000
_cell.length_b   1.000
_cell.length_c   1.000
_cell.angle_alpha   90.00
_cell.angle_beta   90.00
_cell.angle_gamma   90.00
#
_symmetry.space_group_name_H-M   'P 1'
#
loop_
_entity.id
_entity.type
_entity.pdbx_description
1 polymer ?
#
loop_
_entity_poly.entity_id
_entity_poly.type
_entity_poly.pdbx_seq_one_letter_code
_entity_poly.pdbx_strand_id
1 'polypeptide(L)'
;MMHAWMRLKGFQTLSQDVEEGICQVLAYMWLDSQLMYGSGSNVASSSSASRASNKHKRSQFERKLGEFFKHQIESDTSPIYGGGFRAGRQAVHKYGLRRTLDHIRMTGGFPY
;
A
#
# COMPACT_ATOMS: atom_id res chain seq x y z
N MET A 1 7.48 10.96 0.57
CA MET A 1 7.61 10.43 1.95
C MET A 1 8.20 9.02 1.99
N MET A 2 7.73 8.05 1.18
CA MET A 2 8.28 6.68 1.17
C MET A 2 9.76 6.60 0.75
N HIS A 3 10.17 7.33 -0.29
CA HIS A 3 11.56 7.29 -0.78
C HIS A 3 12.52 7.83 0.30
N ALA A 4 12.16 8.98 0.89
CA ALA A 4 12.90 9.55 2.01
C ALA A 4 13.01 8.58 3.21
N TRP A 5 11.92 7.88 3.55
CA TRP A 5 11.95 6.86 4.61
C TRP A 5 12.90 5.71 4.28
N MET A 6 12.92 5.23 3.02
CA MET A 6 13.87 4.19 2.60
C MET A 6 15.31 4.68 2.73
N ARG A 7 15.63 5.90 2.29
CA ARG A 7 16.99 6.45 2.47
C ARG A 7 17.39 6.54 3.94
N LEU A 8 16.48 7.00 4.81
CA LEU A 8 16.72 7.05 6.26
C LEU A 8 16.87 5.67 6.91
N LYS A 9 16.32 4.62 6.31
CA LYS A 9 16.46 3.22 6.77
C LYS A 9 17.70 2.52 6.20
N GLY A 10 18.53 3.23 5.45
CA GLY A 10 19.79 2.70 4.92
C GLY A 10 19.58 1.71 3.77
N PHE A 11 18.53 1.91 2.97
CA PHE A 11 18.46 1.30 1.66
C PHE A 11 19.54 1.93 0.77
N GLN A 12 20.29 1.09 0.06
CA GLN A 12 21.30 1.55 -0.90
C GLN A 12 20.64 2.30 -2.07
N THR A 13 21.44 2.84 -3.00
CA THR A 13 20.90 3.36 -4.26
C THR A 13 20.30 2.20 -5.04
N LEU A 14 18.98 2.10 -5.03
CA LEU A 14 18.22 1.06 -5.72
C LEU A 14 18.03 1.43 -7.19
N SER A 15 17.82 0.43 -8.03
CA SER A 15 17.30 0.67 -9.38
C SER A 15 15.87 1.23 -9.29
N GLN A 16 15.48 2.03 -10.28
CA GLN A 16 14.22 2.76 -10.26
C GLN A 16 13.01 1.82 -10.21
N ASP A 17 13.06 0.69 -10.91
CA ASP A 17 12.00 -0.34 -10.89
C ASP A 17 11.80 -0.96 -9.50
N VAL A 18 12.88 -1.13 -8.73
CA VAL A 18 12.80 -1.66 -7.35
C VAL A 18 12.30 -0.59 -6.38
N GLU A 19 12.85 0.63 -6.46
CA GLU A 19 12.44 1.75 -5.59
C GLU A 19 10.97 2.12 -5.81
N GLU A 20 10.56 2.36 -7.05
CA GLU A 20 9.18 2.71 -7.38
C GLU A 20 8.24 1.53 -7.14
N GLY A 21 8.67 0.31 -7.49
CA GLY A 21 7.87 -0.89 -7.31
C GLY A 21 7.48 -1.15 -5.86
N ILE A 22 8.44 -1.11 -4.93
CA ILE A 22 8.13 -1.32 -3.50
C ILE A 22 7.32 -0.14 -2.93
N CYS A 23 7.55 1.09 -3.41
CA CYS A 23 6.76 2.25 -3.01
C CYS A 23 5.29 2.13 -3.46
N GLN A 24 5.04 1.64 -4.68
CA GLN A 24 3.68 1.35 -5.13
C GLN A 24 3.02 0.24 -4.32
N VAL A 25 3.76 -0.81 -3.95
CA VAL A 25 3.22 -1.88 -3.08
C VAL A 25 2.82 -1.33 -1.71
N LEU A 26 3.66 -0.50 -1.10
CA LEU A 26 3.35 0.15 0.18
C LEU A 26 2.15 1.10 0.07
N ALA A 27 2.07 1.89 -1.00
CA ALA A 27 0.92 2.76 -1.28
C ALA A 27 -0.37 1.94 -1.42
N TYR A 28 -0.32 0.85 -2.18
CA TYR A 28 -1.44 -0.07 -2.35
C TYR A 28 -1.90 -0.68 -1.03
N MET A 29 -0.97 -1.20 -0.23
CA MET A 29 -1.29 -1.80 1.08
C MET A 29 -1.89 -0.77 2.04
N TRP A 30 -1.39 0.46 2.02
CA TRP A 30 -1.97 1.56 2.78
C TRP A 30 -3.40 1.84 2.31
N LEU A 31 -3.63 2.06 1.01
CA LEU A 31 -4.96 2.29 0.44
C LEU A 31 -5.94 1.17 0.82
N ASP A 32 -5.52 -0.09 0.67
CA ASP A 32 -6.32 -1.26 1.02
C ASP A 32 -6.74 -1.26 2.50
N SER A 33 -5.81 -0.97 3.40
CA SER A 33 -6.11 -0.82 4.83
C SER A 33 -7.12 0.31 5.08
N GLN A 34 -6.96 1.43 4.39
CA GLN A 34 -7.82 2.59 4.56
C GLN A 34 -9.26 2.33 4.09
N LEU A 35 -9.43 1.52 3.04
CA LEU A 35 -10.72 1.08 2.54
C LEU A 35 -11.37 0.03 3.46
N MET A 36 -10.59 -0.93 3.97
CA MET A 36 -11.07 -1.94 4.92
C MET A 36 -11.54 -1.32 6.24
N TYR A 37 -10.75 -0.44 6.86
CA TYR A 37 -11.10 0.22 8.12
C TYR A 37 -12.15 1.33 7.97
N GLY A 38 -12.33 1.88 6.76
CA GLY A 38 -13.39 2.84 6.45
C GLY A 38 -14.77 2.19 6.24
N SER A 39 -14.82 0.87 6.10
CA SER A 39 -16.06 0.10 5.88
C SER A 39 -16.75 -0.27 7.20
N GLY A 40 -16.86 0.69 8.11
CA GLY A 40 -17.70 0.60 9.30
C GLY A 40 -19.18 0.57 8.89
N SER A 41 -19.65 -0.63 8.56
CA SER A 41 -21.04 -1.08 8.45
C SER A 41 -22.13 0.00 8.37
N ASN A 42 -22.64 0.26 7.16
CA ASN A 42 -23.99 0.82 6.96
C ASN A 42 -25.07 -0.27 7.15
N VAL A 43 -24.93 -1.14 8.15
CA VAL A 43 -26.06 -1.99 8.57
C VAL A 43 -26.94 -1.11 9.44
N ALA A 44 -28.05 -0.63 8.87
CA ALA A 44 -29.11 0.01 9.63
C ALA A 44 -29.71 -1.05 10.57
N SER A 45 -29.18 -1.15 11.79
CA SER A 45 -29.87 -1.77 12.91
C SER A 45 -30.36 -0.68 13.83
N SER A 46 -31.67 -0.69 14.03
CA SER A 46 -32.42 0.20 14.90
C SER A 46 -31.89 0.20 16.34
N SER A 47 -32.21 1.30 17.03
CA SER A 47 -32.21 1.54 18.49
C SER A 47 -30.88 1.87 19.23
N SER A 48 -30.89 3.11 19.74
CA SER A 48 -30.40 3.63 21.03
C SER A 48 -28.96 3.38 21.52
N ALA A 49 -28.21 4.49 21.49
CA ALA A 49 -27.25 4.99 22.48
C ALA A 49 -26.21 4.04 23.10
N SER A 50 -24.93 4.22 22.74
CA SER A 50 -23.88 4.67 23.69
C SER A 50 -22.47 4.72 23.05
N ARG A 51 -21.88 5.93 23.08
CA ARG A 51 -20.49 6.30 23.39
C ARG A 51 -19.30 5.55 22.73
N ALA A 52 -18.37 6.38 22.21
CA ALA A 52 -17.04 6.11 21.67
C ALA A 52 -17.05 5.47 20.26
N SER A 53 -16.44 6.03 19.22
CA SER A 53 -15.19 6.79 19.13
C SER A 53 -15.27 7.83 18.00
N ASN A 54 -14.71 9.02 18.23
CA ASN A 54 -14.40 10.00 17.18
C ASN A 54 -13.31 9.48 16.22
N LYS A 55 -13.60 8.41 15.48
CA LYS A 55 -12.80 7.98 14.33
C LYS A 55 -13.56 8.44 13.09
N HIS A 56 -13.01 9.47 12.45
CA HIS A 56 -13.47 10.10 11.21
C HIS A 56 -14.23 9.10 10.32
N LYS A 57 -15.57 9.24 10.22
CA LYS A 57 -16.33 8.60 9.15
C LYS A 57 -15.78 9.18 7.85
N ARG A 58 -14.91 8.44 7.17
CA ARG A 58 -14.41 8.85 5.85
C ARG A 58 -15.57 9.13 4.94
N SER A 59 -15.45 10.20 4.16
CA SER A 59 -16.49 10.56 3.21
C SER A 59 -16.58 9.50 2.09
N GLN A 60 -17.76 9.37 1.46
CA GLN A 60 -17.91 8.53 0.28
C GLN A 60 -16.93 8.93 -0.84
N PHE A 61 -16.61 10.22 -0.91
CA PHE A 61 -15.61 10.77 -1.84
C PHE A 61 -14.22 10.19 -1.58
N GLU A 62 -13.72 10.22 -0.33
CA GLU A 62 -12.42 9.64 0.02
C GLU A 62 -12.34 8.14 -0.28
N ARG A 63 -13.44 7.41 -0.09
CA ARG A 63 -13.50 5.99 -0.44
C ARG A 63 -13.38 5.77 -1.94
N LYS A 64 -14.17 6.48 -2.76
CA LYS A 64 -14.08 6.43 -4.22
C LYS A 64 -12.69 6.84 -4.72
N LEU A 65 -12.10 7.85 -4.10
CA LEU A 65 -10.76 8.31 -4.43
C LEU A 65 -9.71 7.24 -4.10
N GLY A 66 -9.83 6.56 -2.96
CA GLY A 66 -8.96 5.44 -2.61
C GLY A 66 -9.08 4.25 -3.57
N GLU A 67 -10.30 3.87 -3.95
CA GLU A 67 -10.56 2.85 -4.96
C GLU A 67 -9.96 3.23 -6.32
N PHE A 68 -10.08 4.48 -6.73
CA PHE A 68 -9.50 4.98 -7.98
C PHE A 68 -7.98 4.83 -7.99
N PHE A 69 -7.28 5.30 -6.94
CA PHE A 69 -5.82 5.16 -6.87
C PHE A 69 -5.36 3.71 -6.77
N LYS A 70 -6.11 2.87 -6.05
CA LYS A 70 -5.82 1.43 -5.95
C LYS A 70 -5.87 0.77 -7.32
N HIS A 71 -6.92 1.04 -8.10
CA HIS A 71 -7.04 0.53 -9.47
C HIS A 71 -5.95 1.10 -10.40
N GLN A 72 -5.61 2.38 -10.28
CA GLN A 72 -4.53 2.98 -11.09
C GLN A 72 -3.19 2.24 -10.88
N ILE A 73 -2.83 1.93 -9.64
CA ILE A 73 -1.60 1.15 -9.33
C ILE A 73 -1.67 -0.26 -9.93
N GLU A 74 -2.80 -0.97 -9.80
CA GLU A 74 -2.94 -2.33 -10.33
C GLU A 74 -2.91 -2.39 -11.86
N SER A 75 -3.50 -1.38 -12.51
CA SER A 75 -3.63 -1.30 -13.97
C SER A 75 -2.43 -0.67 -14.68
N ASP A 76 -1.44 -0.19 -13.93
CA ASP A 76 -0.25 0.44 -14.50
C ASP A 76 0.52 -0.56 -15.38
N THR A 77 0.61 -0.25 -16.67
CA THR A 77 1.30 -1.09 -17.67
C THR A 77 2.74 -0.67 -17.89
N SER A 78 3.19 0.43 -17.27
CA SER A 78 4.54 0.93 -17.45
C SER A 78 5.58 -0.11 -16.96
N PRO A 79 6.73 -0.23 -17.62
CA PRO A 79 7.75 -1.19 -17.22
C PRO A 79 8.29 -0.94 -15.80
N ILE A 80 8.54 0.32 -15.46
CA ILE A 80 9.16 0.71 -14.18
C ILE A 80 8.14 0.67 -13.04
N TYR A 81 7.02 1.38 -13.17
CA TYR A 81 6.05 1.47 -12.09
C TYR A 81 5.19 0.21 -12.05
N GLY A 82 4.52 -0.12 -13.16
CA GLY A 82 3.68 -1.32 -13.26
C GLY A 82 4.45 -2.62 -13.11
N GLY A 83 5.59 -2.77 -13.81
CA GLY A 83 6.43 -3.96 -13.73
C GLY A 83 7.07 -4.12 -12.35
N GLY A 84 7.62 -3.04 -11.79
CA GLY A 84 8.15 -3.02 -10.43
C GLY A 84 7.10 -3.35 -9.38
N PHE A 85 5.88 -2.81 -9.50
CA PHE A 85 4.77 -3.15 -8.62
C PHE A 85 4.41 -4.63 -8.69
N ARG A 86 4.27 -5.21 -9.90
CA ARG A 86 3.95 -6.65 -10.04
C ARG A 86 5.01 -7.53 -9.38
N ALA A 87 6.30 -7.27 -9.64
CA ALA A 87 7.41 -8.00 -9.02
C ALA A 87 7.41 -7.85 -7.49
N GLY A 88 7.28 -6.61 -7.00
CA GLY A 88 7.24 -6.33 -5.56
C GLY A 88 6.02 -6.94 -4.87
N ARG A 89 4.84 -6.87 -5.50
CA ARG A 89 3.59 -7.44 -4.98
C ARG A 89 3.69 -8.96 -4.88
N GLN A 90 4.26 -9.61 -5.90
CA GLN A 90 4.52 -11.04 -5.88
C GLN A 90 5.51 -11.42 -4.77
N ALA A 91 6.61 -10.69 -4.63
CA ALA A 91 7.59 -10.90 -3.58
C ALA A 91 6.97 -10.75 -2.18
N VAL A 92 6.19 -9.69 -1.95
CA VAL A 92 5.50 -9.46 -0.67
C VAL A 92 4.45 -10.53 -0.41
N HIS A 93 3.73 -10.99 -1.43
CA HIS A 93 2.76 -12.07 -1.28
C HIS A 93 3.41 -13.40 -0.90
N LYS A 94 4.57 -13.72 -1.49
CA LYS A 94 5.30 -14.98 -1.25
C LYS A 94 6.09 -14.98 0.07
N TYR A 95 6.74 -13.86 0.39
CA TYR A 95 7.71 -13.79 1.48
C TYR A 95 7.27 -12.92 2.67
N GLY A 96 6.22 -12.12 2.49
CA GLY A 96 5.78 -11.13 3.47
C GLY A 96 6.60 -9.83 3.42
N LEU A 97 5.96 -8.71 3.76
CA LEU A 97 6.52 -7.36 3.59
C LEU A 97 7.89 -7.18 4.26
N ARG A 98 8.04 -7.65 5.50
CA ARG A 98 9.29 -7.46 6.26
C ARG A 98 10.46 -8.15 5.56
N ARG A 99 10.30 -9.43 5.19
CA ARG A 99 11.37 -10.20 4.54
C ARG A 99 11.73 -9.62 3.17
N THR A 100 10.74 -9.14 2.42
CA THR A 100 10.96 -8.45 1.14
C THR A 100 11.79 -7.18 1.34
N LEU A 101 11.43 -6.33 2.31
CA LEU A 101 12.17 -5.09 2.59
C LEU A 101 13.60 -5.37 3.07
N ASP A 102 13.79 -6.37 3.93
CA ASP A 102 15.12 -6.77 4.40
C ASP A 102 15.98 -7.27 3.22
N HIS A 103 15.41 -8.07 2.31
CA HIS A 103 16.12 -8.52 1.11
C HIS A 103 16.51 -7.37 0.19
N ILE A 104 15.60 -6.44 -0.10
CA ILE A 104 15.88 -5.26 -0.92
C ILE A 104 16.99 -4.43 -0.27
N ARG A 105 16.95 -4.25 1.05
CA ARG A 105 17.98 -3.51 1.78
C ARG A 105 19.36 -4.17 1.66
N MET A 106 19.43 -5.50 1.68
CA MET A 106 20.68 -6.25 1.61
C MET A 106 21.25 -6.37 0.19
N THR A 107 20.37 -6.54 -0.81
CA THR A 107 20.77 -6.95 -2.17
C THR A 107 20.50 -5.91 -3.25
N GLY A 108 19.66 -4.91 -2.95
CA GLY A 108 19.19 -3.93 -3.92
C GLY A 108 18.05 -4.40 -4.83
N GLY A 109 17.59 -5.66 -4.70
CA GLY A 109 16.58 -6.25 -5.58
C GLY A 109 15.44 -6.98 -4.85
N PHE A 110 14.38 -7.29 -5.60
CA PHE A 110 13.30 -8.13 -5.10
C PHE A 110 13.74 -9.59 -4.93
N PRO A 111 13.25 -10.31 -3.90
CA PRO A 111 13.42 -11.75 -3.80
C PRO A 111 12.50 -12.48 -4.78
N TYR A 112 13.02 -13.51 -5.46
CA TYR A 112 12.30 -14.36 -6.41
C TYR A 112 11.97 -15.74 -5.82
#